data_AF-A0A3A9SWM5-F1
#
_entry.id   AF-A0A3A9SWM5-F1
#
_cell.length_a   1.000
_cell.length_b   1.000
_cell.length_c   1.000
_cell.angle_alpha   90.00
_cell.angle_beta   90.00
_cell.angle_gamma   90.00
#
_symmetry.space_group_name_H-M   'P 1'
#
loop_
_entity.id
_entity.type
_entity.pdbx_description
1 polymer ?
#
loop_
_entity_poly.entity_id
_entity_poly.type
_entity_poly.pdbx_seq_one_letter_code
_entity_poly.pdbx_strand_id
1 'polypeptide(L)'
;MNLENNNVKALLVGVSDYSQIERDKDLYGDNDVMVLSNALNKGLKIPYSNIRILGLASRTVNYNSFVETLKQELSKINGGDTFIFYFSGHGGIDCTGNSILFLSDRPISSQELISVFDESLAGTKIVLIDACHAGSGSLTDNSLDEEKFATSFMGKGTIVMASCRKNEKSTYLPNVNIPVSVYTSVLSGAFTSKYLVRNGYIAMEDIARHVSVAAEVYNRKYSDIQQTPIYYSNIIGDVRFHVEEYHPYNAKKYYSENEDYIVYNVENISTASTKRYSAKIILKHPADITAVADISSMVVNELKYVDVYKSAKSEIKWKGKNANIIFMYWGYDEIDMDGNFAFNSTWAETSQDRAWFYRDKTEINDIGIKANNSYDMLRKFTIENTANKDELIKETRLLLNSLINAGNELISKFRAFLNAEFDENNFIEKASDSCNEIDRLYFEMSNLDISPIEISRWTNLCMCVACDISNMSLYYNAEIFKNRTADNRKACMEMEIKHYQQDLIALKDEEKRLGFTIA
;
A
#
# COMPACT_ATOMS: atom_id res chain seq x y z
N MET A 1 3.95 13.73 -14.11
CA MET A 1 4.29 14.83 -13.18
C MET A 1 3.97 14.33 -11.78
N ASN A 2 5.01 13.94 -11.04
CA ASN A 2 4.92 13.41 -9.67
C ASN A 2 4.25 14.44 -8.77
N LEU A 3 3.39 14.03 -7.85
CA LEU A 3 3.00 14.88 -6.72
C LEU A 3 4.18 14.91 -5.75
N GLU A 4 5.24 15.60 -6.16
CA GLU A 4 6.43 15.92 -5.38
C GLU A 4 6.23 17.32 -4.79
N ASN A 5 5.71 17.36 -3.56
CA ASN A 5 6.09 18.28 -2.47
C ASN A 5 4.93 18.39 -1.47
N ASN A 6 4.73 17.34 -0.66
CA ASN A 6 4.17 17.55 0.66
C ASN A 6 5.34 17.94 1.56
N ASN A 7 5.40 19.19 2.00
CA ASN A 7 6.47 19.62 2.90
C ASN A 7 6.30 18.85 4.21
N VAL A 8 7.36 18.19 4.68
CA VAL A 8 7.33 17.47 5.97
C VAL A 8 7.96 18.37 7.02
N LYS A 9 7.21 18.64 8.09
CA LYS A 9 7.71 19.35 9.28
C LYS A 9 7.63 18.45 10.49
N ALA A 10 8.59 18.58 11.39
CA ALA A 10 8.65 17.79 12.61
C ALA A 10 8.84 18.68 13.85
N LEU A 11 8.10 18.38 14.91
CA LEU A 11 8.34 18.87 16.26
C LEU A 11 8.70 17.70 17.15
N LEU A 12 9.93 17.69 17.68
CA LEU A 12 10.44 16.67 18.59
C LEU A 12 10.55 17.27 19.99
N VAL A 13 9.95 16.61 20.97
CA VAL A 13 9.90 17.08 22.36
C VAL A 13 10.53 16.02 23.26
N GLY A 14 11.67 16.35 23.85
CA GLY A 14 12.41 15.47 24.76
C GLY A 14 12.45 16.09 26.15
N VAL A 15 11.77 15.48 27.12
CA VAL A 15 11.71 16.00 28.48
C VAL A 15 12.50 15.10 29.40
N SER A 16 13.49 15.66 30.09
CA SER A 16 14.43 14.90 30.91
C SER A 16 14.57 15.42 32.34
N ASP A 17 14.18 16.67 32.61
CA ASP A 17 14.19 17.27 33.95
C ASP A 17 12.77 17.67 34.36
N TYR A 18 12.32 17.10 35.48
CA TYR A 18 11.01 17.26 36.11
C TYR A 18 11.09 17.83 37.52
N SER A 19 12.18 18.53 37.84
CA SER A 19 12.41 19.14 39.15
C SER A 19 11.28 20.06 39.64
N GLN A 20 10.53 20.68 38.72
CA GLN A 20 9.43 21.59 39.07
C GLN A 20 8.18 20.85 39.60
N ILE A 21 8.06 19.55 39.34
CA ILE A 21 6.94 18.71 39.79
C ILE A 21 7.38 17.53 40.65
N GLU A 22 8.57 17.60 41.23
CA GLU A 22 9.13 16.61 42.16
C GLU A 22 9.11 15.16 41.63
N ARG A 23 9.41 14.96 40.34
CA ARG A 23 9.54 13.65 39.70
C ARG A 23 10.99 13.31 39.35
N ASP A 24 11.21 12.03 39.03
CA ASP A 24 12.51 11.46 38.69
C ASP A 24 13.21 12.21 37.54
N LYS A 25 14.54 12.25 37.60
CA LYS A 25 15.42 12.99 36.68
C LYS A 25 16.22 12.08 35.74
N ASP A 26 16.09 10.77 35.89
CA ASP A 26 16.88 9.76 35.19
C ASP A 26 16.24 9.36 33.85
N LEU A 27 15.84 10.37 33.08
CA LEU A 27 15.36 10.23 31.71
C LEU A 27 16.36 10.86 30.73
N TYR A 28 16.32 10.34 29.51
CA TYR A 28 17.22 10.70 28.42
C TYR A 28 16.44 11.11 27.17
N GLY A 29 15.34 11.83 27.36
CA GLY A 29 14.53 12.33 26.25
C GLY A 29 15.30 13.27 25.33
N ASP A 30 16.33 13.95 25.82
CA ASP A 30 17.26 14.75 25.03
C ASP A 30 18.12 13.89 24.08
N ASN A 31 18.60 12.73 24.54
CA ASN A 31 19.29 11.77 23.67
C ASN A 31 18.33 11.21 22.61
N ASP A 32 17.09 10.89 23.00
CA ASP A 32 16.08 10.31 22.12
C ASP A 32 15.74 11.27 20.95
N VAL A 33 15.45 12.55 21.23
CA VAL A 33 15.15 13.53 20.18
C VAL A 33 16.36 13.78 19.26
N MET A 34 17.58 13.72 19.78
CA MET A 34 18.80 13.85 18.98
C MET A 34 18.97 12.67 18.01
N VAL A 35 18.79 11.44 18.50
CA VAL A 35 18.87 10.22 17.68
C VAL A 35 17.78 10.22 16.62
N LEU A 36 16.54 10.54 17.00
CA LEU A 36 15.42 10.57 16.07
C LEU A 36 15.54 11.69 15.03
N SER A 37 15.99 12.90 15.42
CA SER A 37 16.25 14.00 14.48
C SER A 37 17.23 13.58 13.39
N ASN A 38 18.30 12.90 13.77
CA ASN A 38 19.28 12.36 12.82
C ASN A 38 18.69 11.29 11.91
N ALA A 39 17.80 10.44 12.43
CA ALA A 39 17.14 9.40 11.64
C ALA A 39 16.13 10.00 10.64
N LEU A 40 15.34 10.99 11.04
CA LEU A 40 14.43 11.73 10.16
C LEU A 40 15.19 12.40 9.01
N ASN A 41 16.33 13.02 9.31
CA ASN A 41 17.14 13.67 8.29
C ASN A 41 17.85 12.69 7.34
N LYS A 42 18.58 11.71 7.90
CA LYS A 42 19.41 10.80 7.09
C LYS A 42 18.58 9.74 6.38
N GLY A 43 17.58 9.22 7.06
CA GLY A 43 16.68 8.16 6.61
C GLY A 43 15.56 8.69 5.73
N LEU A 44 14.65 9.49 6.32
CA LEU A 44 13.45 9.99 5.63
C LEU A 44 13.68 11.28 4.81
N LYS A 45 14.92 11.77 4.73
CA LYS A 45 15.32 12.96 3.96
C LYS A 45 14.65 14.27 4.38
N ILE A 46 14.20 14.36 5.64
CA ILE A 46 13.59 15.58 6.17
C ILE A 46 14.69 16.61 6.51
N PRO A 47 14.71 17.81 5.90
CA PRO A 47 15.74 18.80 6.18
C PRO A 47 15.78 19.20 7.65
N TYR A 48 16.96 19.41 8.24
CA TYR A 48 17.07 19.91 9.62
C TYR A 48 16.35 21.24 9.84
N SER A 49 16.24 22.08 8.80
CA SER A 49 15.46 23.33 8.84
C SER A 49 13.96 23.11 9.07
N ASN A 50 13.47 21.90 8.84
CA ASN A 50 12.07 21.50 9.05
C ASN A 50 11.88 20.71 10.36
N ILE A 51 12.93 20.52 11.16
CA ILE A 51 12.88 19.77 12.42
C ILE A 51 13.09 20.76 13.57
N ARG A 52 12.02 21.03 14.33
CA ARG A 52 12.07 21.81 15.56
C ARG A 52 12.24 20.86 16.74
N ILE A 53 13.15 21.18 17.66
CA ILE A 53 13.41 20.37 18.86
C ILE A 53 13.21 21.21 20.11
N LEU A 54 12.48 20.66 21.09
CA LEU A 54 12.36 21.19 22.45
C LEU A 54 13.03 20.25 23.45
N GLY A 55 13.71 20.84 24.44
CA GLY A 55 14.33 20.11 25.55
C GLY A 55 15.73 19.53 25.30
N LEU A 56 16.32 19.74 24.11
CA LEU A 56 17.67 19.24 23.80
C LEU A 56 18.76 19.84 24.71
N ALA A 57 18.83 21.17 24.82
CA ALA A 57 19.85 21.84 25.62
C ALA A 57 19.39 22.12 27.06
N SER A 58 18.12 22.52 27.23
CA SER A 58 17.55 22.86 28.53
C SER A 58 17.22 21.63 29.38
N ARG A 59 17.03 20.46 28.77
CA ARG A 59 16.46 19.23 29.38
C ARG A 59 15.05 19.41 29.94
N THR A 60 14.53 20.63 30.01
CA THR A 60 13.20 21.01 30.44
C THR A 60 12.34 21.48 29.28
N VAL A 61 11.03 21.23 29.36
CA VAL A 61 10.00 21.75 28.46
C VAL A 61 8.78 22.12 29.29
N ASN A 62 8.44 23.41 29.34
CA ASN A 62 7.28 23.90 30.09
C ASN A 62 6.06 24.02 29.16
N TYR A 63 4.85 23.92 29.72
CA TYR A 63 3.59 23.94 28.96
C TYR A 63 3.45 25.12 28.01
N ASN A 64 3.68 26.35 28.48
CA ASN A 64 3.57 27.53 27.65
C ASN A 64 4.55 27.49 26.47
N SER A 65 5.81 27.11 26.72
CA SER A 65 6.82 27.00 25.67
C SER A 65 6.49 25.91 24.63
N PHE A 66 5.89 24.81 25.09
CA PHE A 66 5.44 23.71 24.24
C PHE A 66 4.31 24.15 23.32
N VAL A 67 3.21 24.69 23.89
CA VAL A 67 2.03 25.11 23.12
C VAL A 67 2.37 26.23 22.15
N GLU A 68 3.14 27.22 22.59
CA GLU A 68 3.53 28.35 21.74
C GLU A 68 4.38 27.88 20.55
N THR A 69 5.35 26.98 20.78
CA THR A 69 6.16 26.39 19.71
C THR A 69 5.30 25.52 18.78
N LEU A 70 4.41 24.69 19.33
CA LEU A 70 3.52 23.84 18.54
C LEU A 70 2.63 24.70 17.64
N LYS A 71 1.95 25.72 18.17
CA LYS A 71 1.13 26.64 17.37
C LYS A 71 1.95 27.37 16.31
N GLN A 72 3.18 27.79 16.63
CA GLN A 72 4.08 28.40 15.65
C GLN A 72 4.43 27.42 14.52
N GLU A 73 4.75 26.17 14.80
CA GLU A 73 5.06 25.20 13.75
C GLU A 73 3.82 24.83 12.92
N LEU A 74 2.67 24.64 13.57
CA LEU A 74 1.39 24.37 12.89
C LEU A 74 0.95 25.52 11.99
N SER A 75 1.20 26.77 12.37
CA SER A 75 0.88 27.95 11.56
C SER A 75 1.63 28.02 10.21
N LYS A 76 2.72 27.25 10.07
CA LYS A 76 3.55 27.23 8.86
C LYS A 76 3.23 26.03 7.96
N ILE A 77 2.11 25.36 8.16
CA ILE A 77 1.72 24.09 7.49
C ILE A 77 0.46 24.32 6.65
N ASN A 78 0.43 23.70 5.46
CA ASN A 78 -0.70 23.75 4.54
C ASN A 78 -1.47 22.42 4.46
N GLY A 79 -2.64 22.43 3.81
CA GLY A 79 -3.52 21.27 3.60
C GLY A 79 -2.90 20.05 2.92
N GLY A 80 -1.80 20.23 2.19
CA GLY A 80 -1.05 19.13 1.58
C GLY A 80 0.11 18.61 2.44
N ASP A 81 0.54 19.35 3.46
CA ASP A 81 1.77 19.06 4.20
C ASP A 81 1.59 17.94 5.24
N THR A 82 2.71 17.34 5.64
CA THR A 82 2.77 16.33 6.70
C THR A 82 3.42 16.90 7.95
N PHE A 83 2.76 16.78 9.10
CA PHE A 83 3.30 17.12 10.40
C PHE A 83 3.66 15.88 11.21
N ILE A 84 4.91 15.80 11.65
CA ILE A 84 5.40 14.77 12.56
C ILE A 84 5.54 15.39 13.95
N PHE A 85 4.83 14.85 14.93
CA PHE A 85 5.06 15.14 16.33
C PHE A 85 5.69 13.94 16.99
N TYR A 86 6.74 14.17 17.76
CA TYR A 86 7.36 13.14 18.58
C TYR A 86 7.54 13.64 20.01
N PHE A 87 7.21 12.78 20.97
CA PHE A 87 7.40 13.03 22.39
C PHE A 87 8.21 11.89 23.02
N SER A 88 9.25 12.23 23.79
CA SER A 88 9.92 11.31 24.71
C SER A 88 9.99 11.91 26.12
N GLY A 89 9.53 11.13 27.10
CA GLY A 89 9.55 11.52 28.50
C GLY A 89 8.66 10.63 29.37
N HIS A 90 8.32 11.11 30.56
CA HIS A 90 7.38 10.41 31.44
C HIS A 90 5.96 10.42 30.86
N GLY A 91 5.28 9.29 31.06
CA GLY A 91 3.86 9.12 30.84
C GLY A 91 3.23 8.40 32.03
N GLY A 92 1.90 8.50 32.12
CA GLY A 92 1.12 7.88 33.16
C GLY A 92 -0.33 7.74 32.77
N ILE A 93 -1.16 7.41 33.76
CA ILE A 93 -2.60 7.33 33.62
C ILE A 93 -3.21 8.29 34.66
N ASP A 94 -4.20 9.08 34.26
CA ASP A 94 -4.94 9.92 35.18
C ASP A 94 -6.00 9.13 35.98
N CYS A 95 -6.72 9.82 36.87
CA CYS A 95 -7.74 9.20 37.71
C CYS A 95 -8.97 8.69 36.93
N THR A 96 -9.14 9.11 35.68
CA THR A 96 -10.21 8.65 34.78
C THR A 96 -9.77 7.47 33.91
N GLY A 97 -8.51 7.06 34.03
CA GLY A 97 -7.95 5.98 33.24
C GLY A 97 -7.42 6.44 31.88
N ASN A 98 -7.27 7.74 31.62
CA ASN A 98 -6.73 8.23 30.34
C ASN A 98 -5.21 8.43 30.41
N SER A 99 -4.53 8.21 29.29
CA SER A 99 -3.09 8.43 29.22
C SER A 99 -2.76 9.91 29.30
N ILE A 100 -1.70 10.22 30.05
CA ILE A 100 -1.15 11.56 30.23
C ILE A 100 0.35 11.53 29.94
N LEU A 101 0.86 12.62 29.38
CA LEU A 101 2.28 12.88 29.20
C LEU A 101 2.71 13.94 30.21
N PHE A 102 3.96 13.91 30.66
CA PHE A 102 4.47 14.91 31.59
C PHE A 102 5.41 15.88 30.88
N LEU A 103 5.08 17.16 30.95
CA LEU A 103 6.02 18.25 30.73
C LEU A 103 6.76 18.55 32.05
N SER A 104 7.76 19.43 32.00
CA SER A 104 8.59 19.74 33.18
C SER A 104 7.81 20.40 34.30
N ASP A 105 6.76 21.14 33.99
CA ASP A 105 5.96 21.96 34.92
C ASP A 105 4.56 21.39 35.20
N ARG A 106 4.01 20.54 34.33
CA ARG A 106 2.69 19.92 34.52
C ARG A 106 2.43 18.70 33.61
N PRO A 107 1.47 17.83 33.95
CA PRO A 107 0.93 16.85 33.00
C PRO A 107 0.11 17.52 31.89
N ILE A 108 0.06 16.87 30.72
CA ILE A 108 -0.81 17.16 29.58
C ILE A 108 -1.58 15.88 29.21
N SER A 109 -2.90 15.99 29.04
CA SER A 109 -3.72 14.84 28.67
C SER A 109 -3.70 14.57 27.16
N SER A 110 -3.99 13.34 26.75
CA SER A 110 -4.20 13.02 25.34
C SER A 110 -5.26 13.92 24.70
N GLN A 111 -6.35 14.25 25.41
CA GLN A 111 -7.41 15.13 24.90
C GLN A 111 -6.93 16.56 24.66
N GLU A 112 -6.11 17.09 25.57
CA GLU A 112 -5.52 18.42 25.41
C GLU A 112 -4.56 18.44 24.22
N LEU A 113 -3.76 17.39 24.05
CA LEU A 113 -2.89 17.23 22.89
C LEU A 113 -3.68 17.14 21.57
N ILE A 114 -4.78 16.38 21.53
CA ILE A 114 -5.72 16.32 20.37
C ILE A 114 -6.25 17.69 20.04
N SER A 115 -6.76 18.43 21.03
CA SER A 115 -7.37 19.73 20.79
C SER A 115 -6.43 20.73 20.11
N VAL A 116 -5.13 20.65 20.42
CA VAL A 116 -4.11 21.48 19.75
C VAL A 116 -3.78 20.95 18.35
N PHE A 117 -3.82 19.63 18.14
CA PHE A 117 -3.66 19.05 16.80
C PHE A 117 -4.85 19.32 15.88
N ASP A 118 -6.07 19.41 16.39
CA ASP A 118 -7.28 19.69 15.60
C ASP A 118 -7.24 21.09 14.98
N GLU A 119 -6.52 22.04 15.59
CA GLU A 119 -6.25 23.36 15.00
C GLU A 119 -5.31 23.30 13.77
N SER A 120 -4.64 22.17 13.51
CA SER A 120 -3.69 22.03 12.41
C SER A 120 -4.37 21.82 11.06
N LEU A 121 -3.96 22.63 10.08
CA LEU A 121 -4.29 22.47 8.66
C LEU A 121 -3.52 21.32 7.98
N ALA A 122 -2.66 20.57 8.68
CA ALA A 122 -1.88 19.48 8.06
C ALA A 122 -2.83 18.47 7.42
N GLY A 123 -2.57 18.13 6.15
CA GLY A 123 -3.26 17.03 5.49
C GLY A 123 -2.98 15.70 6.18
N THR A 124 -1.75 15.53 6.68
CA THR A 124 -1.30 14.32 7.37
C THR A 124 -0.65 14.67 8.71
N LYS A 125 -1.04 13.98 9.78
CA LYS A 125 -0.45 14.11 11.12
C LYS A 125 0.13 12.76 11.54
N ILE A 126 1.37 12.72 12.00
CA ILE A 126 2.03 11.53 12.51
C ILE A 126 2.45 11.82 13.95
N VAL A 127 1.83 11.14 14.91
CA VAL A 127 2.03 11.32 16.34
C VAL A 127 2.81 10.12 16.87
N LEU A 128 4.02 10.35 17.38
CA LEU A 128 4.95 9.33 17.84
C LEU A 128 5.20 9.55 19.33
N ILE A 129 4.74 8.64 20.18
CA ILE A 129 4.77 8.82 21.65
C ILE A 129 5.68 7.77 22.29
N ASP A 130 6.74 8.22 22.94
CA ASP A 130 7.64 7.40 23.73
C ASP A 130 7.50 7.72 25.22
N ALA A 131 6.58 7.01 25.86
CA ALA A 131 6.26 7.21 27.26
C ALA A 131 5.61 5.95 27.85
N CYS A 132 5.72 5.78 29.16
CA CYS A 132 4.96 4.73 29.86
C CYS A 132 3.45 4.96 29.69
N HIS A 133 2.68 3.88 29.58
CA HIS A 133 1.22 3.93 29.47
C HIS A 133 0.69 4.73 28.27
N ALA A 134 1.47 4.91 27.20
CA ALA A 134 1.12 5.81 26.09
C ALA A 134 -0.04 5.30 25.21
N GLY A 135 -0.33 3.99 25.20
CA GLY A 135 -1.29 3.39 24.27
C GLY A 135 -2.78 3.44 24.63
N SER A 136 -3.37 4.63 24.86
CA SER A 136 -4.84 4.78 24.96
C SER A 136 -5.43 5.24 23.62
N GLY A 137 -6.17 4.38 22.91
CA GLY A 137 -6.65 4.54 21.52
C GLY A 137 -7.71 5.62 21.22
N SER A 138 -7.70 6.78 21.89
CA SER A 138 -8.72 7.83 21.72
C SER A 138 -8.42 8.85 20.59
N LEU A 139 -7.54 8.53 19.64
CA LEU A 139 -6.92 9.54 18.76
C LEU A 139 -7.33 9.50 17.28
N THR A 140 -8.27 8.63 16.90
CA THR A 140 -8.57 8.40 15.47
C THR A 140 -10.07 8.28 15.23
N ASP A 141 -10.73 9.41 14.98
CA ASP A 141 -12.03 9.43 14.28
C ASP A 141 -11.83 10.16 12.95
N ASN A 142 -12.27 9.56 11.85
CA ASN A 142 -12.60 10.24 10.60
C ASN A 142 -13.50 9.30 9.80
N SER A 143 -14.80 9.60 9.77
CA SER A 143 -15.73 9.07 8.77
C SER A 143 -15.49 9.77 7.42
N LEU A 144 -15.55 9.04 6.30
CA LEU A 144 -15.53 9.68 4.97
C LEU A 144 -16.82 10.47 4.73
N ASP A 145 -16.67 11.58 4.01
CA ASP A 145 -17.78 12.36 3.45
C ASP A 145 -18.31 11.63 2.20
N GLU A 146 -19.60 11.26 2.20
CA GLU A 146 -20.24 10.47 1.13
C GLU A 146 -20.20 11.15 -0.24
N GLU A 147 -20.05 12.48 -0.29
CA GLU A 147 -20.01 13.24 -1.55
C GLU A 147 -18.64 13.21 -2.25
N LYS A 148 -17.58 12.73 -1.58
CA LYS A 148 -16.20 12.77 -2.10
C LYS A 148 -15.60 11.38 -2.31
N PHE A 149 -14.84 11.22 -3.40
CA PHE A 149 -14.25 9.92 -3.76
C PHE A 149 -13.01 9.59 -2.90
N ALA A 150 -12.86 8.34 -2.45
CA ALA A 150 -11.86 7.95 -1.45
C ALA A 150 -10.40 8.27 -1.84
N THR A 151 -10.07 8.28 -3.15
CA THR A 151 -8.72 8.64 -3.62
C THR A 151 -8.33 10.10 -3.34
N SER A 152 -9.32 10.99 -3.16
CA SER A 152 -9.14 12.39 -2.75
C SER A 152 -8.61 12.55 -1.32
N PHE A 153 -8.90 11.56 -0.47
CA PHE A 153 -8.50 11.48 0.93
C PHE A 153 -7.27 10.61 1.16
N MET A 154 -6.80 9.88 0.14
CA MET A 154 -5.63 9.02 0.28
C MET A 154 -4.40 9.79 0.78
N GLY A 155 -3.79 9.26 1.85
CA GLY A 155 -2.63 9.84 2.51
C GLY A 155 -2.95 11.00 3.47
N LYS A 156 -4.23 11.34 3.67
CA LYS A 156 -4.68 12.35 4.63
C LYS A 156 -5.26 11.71 5.89
N GLY A 157 -5.09 12.36 7.03
CA GLY A 157 -5.54 11.89 8.34
C GLY A 157 -4.40 11.83 9.37
N THR A 158 -4.60 11.01 10.40
CA THR A 158 -3.71 10.90 11.56
C THR A 158 -3.20 9.47 11.72
N ILE A 159 -1.90 9.33 11.89
CA ILE A 159 -1.23 8.12 12.36
C ILE A 159 -0.80 8.36 13.80
N VAL A 160 -1.01 7.38 14.66
CA VAL A 160 -0.47 7.36 16.02
C VAL A 160 0.35 6.10 16.21
N MET A 161 1.60 6.28 16.63
CA MET A 161 2.43 5.20 17.14
C MET A 161 2.85 5.52 18.55
N ALA A 162 2.74 4.54 19.44
CA ALA A 162 3.24 4.68 20.79
C ALA A 162 4.14 3.52 21.20
N SER A 163 5.06 3.78 22.12
CA SER A 163 6.13 2.88 22.54
C SER A 163 5.64 1.62 23.24
N CYS A 164 4.48 1.68 23.90
CA CYS A 164 3.92 0.58 24.67
C CYS A 164 2.39 0.69 24.79
N ARG A 165 1.73 -0.40 25.18
CA ARG A 165 0.30 -0.41 25.51
C ARG A 165 0.01 0.42 26.75
N LYS A 166 -1.28 0.72 26.96
CA LYS A 166 -1.78 1.44 28.15
C LYS A 166 -1.34 0.85 29.48
N ASN A 167 -1.20 -0.47 29.58
CA ASN A 167 -0.85 -1.16 30.84
C ASN A 167 0.64 -1.55 30.92
N GLU A 168 1.47 -1.06 30.01
CA GLU A 168 2.89 -1.38 29.90
C GLU A 168 3.77 -0.16 30.20
N LYS A 169 5.05 -0.40 30.46
CA LYS A 169 6.08 0.65 30.62
C LYS A 169 6.92 0.75 29.34
N SER A 170 7.42 1.95 29.06
CA SER A 170 8.51 2.15 28.08
C SER A 170 9.84 2.16 28.82
N THR A 171 10.89 1.60 28.22
CA THR A 171 12.21 1.45 28.86
C THR A 171 13.38 1.83 27.95
N TYR A 172 14.58 1.88 28.54
CA TYR A 172 15.84 2.16 27.87
C TYR A 172 16.56 0.90 27.43
N LEU A 173 17.33 1.01 26.34
CA LEU A 173 18.22 -0.07 25.92
C LEU A 173 19.24 -0.38 27.03
N PRO A 174 19.39 -1.64 27.44
CA PRO A 174 20.40 -2.02 28.41
C PRO A 174 21.80 -2.01 27.78
N ASN A 175 22.82 -1.68 28.58
CA ASN A 175 24.25 -1.79 28.24
C ASN A 175 24.71 -0.97 27.01
N VAL A 176 24.19 0.24 26.83
CA VAL A 176 24.62 1.17 25.77
C VAL A 176 25.38 2.37 26.36
N ASN A 177 26.35 2.90 25.61
CA ASN A 177 27.17 4.04 26.06
C ASN A 177 26.39 5.35 26.14
N ILE A 178 25.40 5.52 25.25
CA ILE A 178 24.49 6.66 25.23
C ILE A 178 23.09 6.09 25.50
N PRO A 179 22.49 6.36 26.66
CA PRO A 179 21.14 5.88 26.97
C PRO A 179 20.14 6.43 25.95
N VAL A 180 19.39 5.52 25.33
CA VAL A 180 18.33 5.79 24.34
C VAL A 180 17.22 4.79 24.59
N SER A 181 15.97 5.19 24.41
CA SER A 181 14.85 4.29 24.63
C SER A 181 14.87 3.13 23.63
N VAL A 182 14.28 1.99 24.02
CA VAL A 182 14.11 0.84 23.13
C VAL A 182 13.32 1.25 21.89
N TYR A 183 12.21 1.96 22.10
CA TYR A 183 11.32 2.39 21.02
C TYR A 183 12.03 3.35 20.04
N THR A 184 12.73 4.35 20.55
CA THR A 184 13.41 5.36 19.73
C THR A 184 14.57 4.76 18.95
N SER A 185 15.33 3.84 19.56
CA SER A 185 16.38 3.11 18.85
C SER A 185 15.81 2.29 17.69
N VAL A 186 14.71 1.56 17.93
CA VAL A 186 14.08 0.71 16.90
C VAL A 186 13.46 1.57 15.80
N LEU A 187 12.72 2.63 16.16
CA LEU A 187 12.09 3.55 15.23
C LEU A 187 13.12 4.25 14.33
N SER A 188 14.23 4.71 14.93
CA SER A 188 15.36 5.31 14.19
C SER A 188 16.03 4.32 13.25
N GLY A 189 16.15 3.05 13.67
CA GLY A 189 16.58 1.94 12.82
C GLY A 189 15.65 1.74 11.62
N ALA A 190 14.33 1.75 11.85
CA ALA A 190 13.33 1.63 10.79
C ALA A 190 13.44 2.77 9.77
N PHE A 191 13.50 4.03 10.23
CA PHE A 191 13.62 5.20 9.37
C PHE A 191 14.87 5.19 8.48
N THR A 192 15.94 4.54 8.93
CA THR A 192 17.23 4.49 8.22
C THR A 192 17.47 3.18 7.47
N SER A 193 16.52 2.25 7.52
CA SER A 193 16.68 0.90 6.96
C SER A 193 16.49 0.87 5.45
N LYS A 194 17.57 0.57 4.72
CA LYS A 194 17.52 0.32 3.26
C LYS A 194 16.63 -0.86 2.88
N TYR A 195 16.40 -1.81 3.80
CA TYR A 195 15.57 -2.98 3.54
C TYR A 195 14.07 -2.64 3.46
N LEU A 196 13.66 -1.48 3.99
CA LEU A 196 12.28 -1.01 3.90
C LEU A 196 12.02 -0.17 2.63
N VAL A 197 13.07 0.19 1.88
CA VAL A 197 12.90 0.99 0.67
C VAL A 197 12.26 0.16 -0.45
N ARG A 198 11.15 0.64 -0.99
CA ARG A 198 10.43 0.03 -2.11
C ARG A 198 10.12 1.12 -3.14
N ASN A 199 10.62 0.94 -4.35
CA ASN A 199 10.43 1.89 -5.46
C ASN A 199 10.80 3.34 -5.09
N GLY A 200 11.84 3.54 -4.28
CA GLY A 200 12.30 4.87 -3.84
C GLY A 200 11.62 5.42 -2.57
N TYR A 201 10.66 4.69 -2.00
CA TYR A 201 9.89 5.14 -0.84
C TYR A 201 10.04 4.24 0.39
N ILE A 202 9.85 4.81 1.58
CA ILE A 202 9.59 4.09 2.83
C ILE A 202 8.15 4.36 3.26
N ALA A 203 7.39 3.30 3.51
CA ALA A 203 5.99 3.33 3.92
C ALA A 203 5.85 3.32 5.46
N MET A 204 4.89 4.07 6.02
CA MET A 204 4.64 4.09 7.47
C MET A 204 4.19 2.73 7.99
N GLU A 205 3.43 1.96 7.21
CA GLU A 205 3.09 0.57 7.56
C GLU A 205 4.32 -0.34 7.65
N ASP A 206 5.27 -0.19 6.74
CA ASP A 206 6.52 -0.98 6.76
C ASP A 206 7.38 -0.59 7.99
N ILE A 207 7.35 0.68 8.40
CA ILE A 207 7.96 1.15 9.66
C ILE A 207 7.25 0.53 10.87
N ALA A 208 5.92 0.62 10.95
CA ALA A 208 5.14 0.11 12.07
C ALA A 208 5.33 -1.40 12.25
N ARG A 209 5.31 -2.17 11.15
CA ARG A 209 5.60 -3.60 11.17
C ARG A 209 7.01 -3.90 11.65
N HIS A 210 8.01 -3.15 11.18
CA HIS A 210 9.39 -3.32 11.63
C HIS A 210 9.52 -3.07 13.14
N VAL A 211 8.89 -1.99 13.64
CA VAL A 211 8.89 -1.63 15.06
C VAL A 211 8.23 -2.72 15.90
N SER A 212 7.08 -3.24 15.46
CA SER A 212 6.37 -4.33 16.13
C SER A 212 7.23 -5.60 16.22
N VAL A 213 7.78 -6.07 15.09
CA VAL A 213 8.64 -7.27 15.06
C VAL A 213 9.90 -7.10 15.91
N ALA A 214 10.54 -5.94 15.88
CA ALA A 214 11.72 -5.66 16.69
C ALA A 214 11.38 -5.65 18.19
N ALA A 215 10.21 -5.13 18.58
CA ALA A 215 9.74 -5.18 19.96
C ALA A 215 9.43 -6.62 20.41
N GLU A 216 8.86 -7.47 19.56
CA GLU A 216 8.68 -8.89 19.89
C GLU A 216 10.02 -9.59 20.17
N VAL A 217 11.04 -9.31 19.35
CA VAL A 217 12.40 -9.84 19.55
C VAL A 217 12.99 -9.32 20.87
N TYR A 218 12.78 -8.04 21.18
CA TYR A 218 13.20 -7.46 22.46
C TYR A 218 12.51 -8.16 23.65
N ASN A 219 11.18 -8.31 23.61
CA ASN A 219 10.38 -8.92 24.67
C ASN A 219 10.74 -10.39 24.94
N ARG A 220 11.13 -11.14 23.90
CA ARG A 220 11.64 -12.52 24.06
C ARG A 220 12.99 -12.58 24.75
N LYS A 221 13.83 -11.55 24.57
CA LYS A 221 15.16 -11.46 25.17
C LYS A 221 15.13 -10.94 26.61
N TYR A 222 14.20 -10.04 26.91
CA TYR A 222 14.07 -9.38 28.21
C TYR A 222 12.66 -9.61 28.77
N SER A 223 12.49 -10.70 29.53
CA SER A 223 11.18 -11.12 30.06
C SER A 223 10.59 -10.16 31.11
N ASP A 224 11.45 -9.42 31.81
CA ASP A 224 11.08 -8.65 33.01
C ASP A 224 10.32 -7.36 32.68
N ILE A 225 10.45 -6.85 31.45
CA ILE A 225 9.76 -5.66 30.97
C ILE A 225 9.19 -5.97 29.59
N GLN A 226 7.88 -6.13 29.51
CA GLN A 226 7.16 -6.23 28.24
C GLN A 226 6.88 -4.83 27.70
N GLN A 227 7.22 -4.61 26.44
CA GLN A 227 6.96 -3.38 25.73
C GLN A 227 6.42 -3.71 24.34
N THR A 228 5.13 -3.43 24.12
CA THR A 228 4.43 -3.71 22.87
C THR A 228 4.01 -2.40 22.22
N PRO A 229 4.71 -1.94 21.16
CA PRO A 229 4.31 -0.75 20.43
C PRO A 229 2.92 -0.90 19.84
N ILE A 230 2.18 0.20 19.83
CA ILE A 230 0.85 0.28 19.24
C ILE A 230 0.88 1.12 17.97
N TYR A 231 -0.02 0.80 17.03
CA TYR A 231 -0.18 1.54 15.79
C TYR A 231 -1.66 1.75 15.49
N TYR A 232 -2.04 3.01 15.28
CA TYR A 232 -3.36 3.43 14.80
C TYR A 232 -3.19 4.30 13.57
N SER A 233 -4.15 4.21 12.66
CA SER A 233 -4.23 5.06 11.49
C SER A 233 -5.68 5.15 11.04
N ASN A 234 -6.16 6.35 10.77
CA ASN A 234 -7.42 6.59 10.04
C ASN A 234 -7.17 7.06 8.60
N ILE A 235 -5.94 6.87 8.10
CA ILE A 235 -5.55 7.24 6.75
C ILE A 235 -6.01 6.17 5.77
N ILE A 236 -6.63 6.59 4.67
CA ILE A 236 -6.88 5.73 3.50
C ILE A 236 -5.58 5.56 2.72
N GLY A 237 -5.21 4.31 2.47
CA GLY A 237 -3.91 3.98 1.89
C GLY A 237 -2.80 4.00 2.93
N ASP A 238 -1.66 4.62 2.60
CA ASP A 238 -0.50 4.74 3.49
C ASP A 238 0.25 6.06 3.24
N VAL A 239 1.03 6.49 4.22
CA VAL A 239 1.97 7.62 4.10
C VAL A 239 3.33 7.09 3.68
N ARG A 240 3.90 7.69 2.63
CA ARG A 240 5.18 7.28 2.04
C ARG A 240 6.15 8.44 1.99
N PHE A 241 7.38 8.20 2.43
CA PHE A 241 8.49 9.15 2.34
C PHE A 241 9.36 8.80 1.15
N HIS A 242 9.56 9.74 0.23
CA HIS A 242 10.53 9.59 -0.86
C HIS A 242 11.95 9.73 -0.29
N VAL A 243 12.76 8.69 -0.41
CA VAL A 243 14.10 8.64 0.21
C VAL A 243 15.24 8.47 -0.79
N GLU A 244 14.95 7.96 -1.98
CA GLU A 244 15.90 7.82 -3.08
C GLU A 244 15.18 7.79 -4.44
N GLU A 245 15.86 8.25 -5.49
CA GLU A 245 15.32 8.17 -6.84
C GLU A 245 15.13 6.72 -7.27
N TYR A 246 13.97 6.43 -7.85
CA TYR A 246 13.68 5.14 -8.45
C TYR A 246 13.32 5.30 -9.91
N HIS A 247 14.09 4.62 -10.75
CA HIS A 247 13.81 4.54 -12.18
C HIS A 247 13.21 3.16 -12.49
N PRO A 248 11.87 3.06 -12.64
CA PRO A 248 11.25 1.79 -12.99
C PRO A 248 11.78 1.33 -14.34
N TYR A 249 11.86 0.01 -14.50
CA TYR A 249 12.19 -0.57 -15.79
C TYR A 249 11.05 -0.32 -16.77
N ASN A 250 11.27 0.56 -17.75
CA ASN A 250 10.31 0.82 -18.81
C ASN A 250 10.42 -0.28 -19.85
N ALA A 251 9.55 -1.28 -19.75
CA ALA A 251 9.44 -2.32 -20.76
C ALA A 251 9.14 -1.68 -22.12
N LYS A 252 9.99 -1.95 -23.11
CA LYS A 252 9.74 -1.54 -24.49
C LYS A 252 8.43 -2.18 -24.96
N LYS A 253 7.52 -1.37 -25.47
CA LYS A 253 6.36 -1.86 -26.21
C LYS A 253 6.77 -2.12 -27.65
N TYR A 254 6.23 -3.16 -28.24
CA TYR A 254 6.39 -3.46 -29.65
C TYR A 254 5.04 -3.33 -30.34
N TYR A 255 5.03 -2.58 -31.43
CA TYR A 255 3.87 -2.35 -32.28
C TYR A 255 4.34 -2.38 -33.72
N SER A 256 3.57 -3.03 -34.58
CA SER A 256 3.78 -3.02 -36.02
C SER A 256 2.45 -3.19 -36.74
N GLU A 257 2.40 -2.69 -37.97
CA GLU A 257 1.21 -2.72 -38.81
C GLU A 257 1.62 -2.96 -40.26
N ASN A 258 0.90 -3.87 -40.93
CA ASN A 258 0.99 -4.10 -42.36
C ASN A 258 -0.42 -4.28 -42.96
N GLU A 259 -0.54 -4.73 -44.21
CA GLU A 259 -1.84 -4.87 -44.88
C GLU A 259 -2.72 -5.98 -44.29
N ASP A 260 -2.12 -7.02 -43.71
CA ASP A 260 -2.84 -8.22 -43.23
C ASP A 260 -3.18 -8.15 -41.74
N TYR A 261 -2.29 -7.57 -40.92
CA TYR A 261 -2.42 -7.56 -39.46
C TYR A 261 -1.76 -6.37 -38.77
N ILE A 262 -2.09 -6.21 -37.48
CA ILE A 262 -1.44 -5.31 -36.54
C ILE A 262 -0.93 -6.13 -35.35
N VAL A 263 0.37 -6.07 -35.05
CA VAL A 263 0.87 -6.54 -33.75
C VAL A 263 0.54 -5.46 -32.73
N TYR A 264 -0.55 -5.67 -32.00
CA TYR A 264 -1.10 -4.69 -31.07
C TYR A 264 -0.25 -4.58 -29.80
N ASN A 265 0.18 -5.71 -29.24
CA ASN A 265 1.02 -5.74 -28.05
C ASN A 265 1.88 -7.02 -28.01
N VAL A 266 3.07 -6.92 -27.45
CA VAL A 266 3.96 -8.07 -27.20
C VAL A 266 4.47 -8.00 -25.76
N GLU A 267 4.28 -9.08 -25.02
CA GLU A 267 4.74 -9.22 -23.65
C GLU A 267 5.79 -10.33 -23.50
N ASN A 268 6.84 -10.04 -22.75
CA ASN A 268 7.84 -11.04 -22.40
C ASN A 268 7.38 -11.87 -21.20
N ILE A 269 6.91 -13.09 -21.49
CA ILE A 269 6.50 -14.09 -20.50
C ILE A 269 7.56 -15.19 -20.31
N SER A 270 8.83 -14.85 -20.55
CA SER A 270 9.94 -15.80 -20.46
C SER A 270 10.10 -16.38 -19.06
N THR A 271 10.49 -17.65 -19.00
CA THR A 271 10.80 -18.38 -17.76
C THR A 271 12.30 -18.31 -17.47
N ALA A 272 12.79 -19.06 -16.48
CA ALA A 272 14.22 -19.19 -16.24
C ALA A 272 14.95 -19.97 -17.34
N SER A 273 14.27 -20.79 -18.13
CA SER A 273 14.90 -21.68 -19.11
C SER A 273 14.53 -21.38 -20.56
N THR A 274 13.43 -20.66 -20.79
CA THR A 274 12.86 -20.50 -22.14
C THR A 274 12.48 -19.04 -22.40
N LYS A 275 12.89 -18.49 -23.55
CA LYS A 275 12.46 -17.15 -24.00
C LYS A 275 11.10 -17.27 -24.66
N ARG A 276 10.10 -16.57 -24.12
CA ARG A 276 8.70 -16.69 -24.54
C ARG A 276 8.05 -15.33 -24.72
N TYR A 277 7.26 -15.21 -25.78
CA TYR A 277 6.42 -14.04 -26.04
C TYR A 277 4.94 -14.38 -26.05
N SER A 278 4.14 -13.46 -25.54
CA SER A 278 2.69 -13.40 -25.72
C SER A 278 2.40 -12.21 -26.61
N ALA A 279 1.77 -12.42 -27.77
CA ALA A 279 1.46 -11.39 -28.74
C ALA A 279 -0.06 -11.30 -28.94
N LYS A 280 -0.61 -10.10 -28.78
CA LYS A 280 -1.99 -9.76 -29.15
C LYS A 280 -1.98 -9.15 -30.55
N ILE A 281 -2.80 -9.68 -31.46
CA ILE A 281 -2.75 -9.37 -32.88
C ILE A 281 -4.15 -9.09 -33.41
N ILE A 282 -4.29 -8.03 -34.18
CA ILE A 282 -5.53 -7.66 -34.88
C ILE A 282 -5.41 -8.09 -36.33
N LEU A 283 -6.31 -8.97 -36.79
CA LEU A 283 -6.49 -9.35 -38.19
C LEU A 283 -7.31 -8.28 -38.90
N LYS A 284 -6.82 -7.77 -40.03
CA LYS A 284 -7.52 -6.74 -40.81
C LYS A 284 -8.63 -7.30 -41.68
N HIS A 285 -8.59 -8.61 -41.95
CA HIS A 285 -9.52 -9.30 -42.83
C HIS A 285 -9.98 -10.62 -42.20
N PRO A 286 -11.24 -11.04 -42.44
CA PRO A 286 -11.70 -12.38 -42.09
C PRO A 286 -10.79 -13.46 -42.65
N ALA A 287 -10.39 -14.41 -41.81
CA ALA A 287 -9.44 -15.46 -42.16
C ALA A 287 -9.92 -16.81 -41.63
N ASP A 288 -9.66 -17.87 -42.38
CA ASP A 288 -9.81 -19.24 -41.88
C ASP A 288 -8.56 -19.71 -41.15
N ILE A 289 -8.62 -20.91 -40.57
CA ILE A 289 -7.53 -21.48 -39.78
C ILE A 289 -6.22 -21.64 -40.57
N THR A 290 -6.29 -21.84 -41.88
CA THR A 290 -5.12 -22.01 -42.75
C THR A 290 -4.47 -20.65 -43.01
N ALA A 291 -5.28 -19.65 -43.35
CA ALA A 291 -4.81 -18.28 -43.53
C ALA A 291 -4.18 -17.71 -42.25
N VAL A 292 -4.78 -17.96 -41.08
CA VAL A 292 -4.19 -17.53 -39.80
C VAL A 292 -2.87 -18.25 -39.52
N ALA A 293 -2.70 -19.52 -39.92
CA ALA A 293 -1.43 -20.23 -39.78
C ALA A 293 -0.32 -19.63 -40.67
N ASP A 294 -0.66 -19.24 -41.89
CA ASP A 294 0.28 -18.57 -42.81
C ASP A 294 0.70 -17.19 -42.27
N ILE A 295 -0.26 -16.39 -41.83
CA ILE A 295 0.00 -15.08 -41.20
C ILE A 295 0.79 -15.25 -39.89
N SER A 296 0.49 -16.29 -39.10
CA SER A 296 1.26 -16.62 -37.88
C SER A 296 2.74 -16.83 -38.18
N SER A 297 3.07 -17.44 -39.32
CA SER A 297 4.47 -17.64 -39.73
C SER A 297 5.18 -16.32 -40.03
N MET A 298 4.48 -15.33 -40.61
CA MET A 298 4.99 -13.98 -40.81
C MET A 298 5.26 -13.28 -39.47
N VAL A 299 4.30 -13.34 -38.55
CA VAL A 299 4.44 -12.78 -37.19
C VAL A 299 5.60 -13.41 -36.43
N VAL A 300 5.80 -14.73 -36.56
CA VAL A 300 6.94 -15.41 -35.93
C VAL A 300 8.27 -14.88 -36.46
N ASN A 301 8.41 -14.74 -37.78
CA ASN A 301 9.63 -14.22 -38.39
C ASN A 301 9.95 -12.80 -37.94
N GLU A 302 8.92 -12.00 -37.71
CA GLU A 302 9.01 -10.66 -37.16
C GLU A 302 9.42 -10.68 -35.67
N LEU A 303 8.62 -11.35 -34.82
CA LEU A 303 8.74 -11.27 -33.37
C LEU A 303 9.90 -12.07 -32.78
N LYS A 304 10.41 -13.08 -33.49
CA LYS A 304 11.48 -13.96 -33.00
C LYS A 304 12.73 -13.21 -32.54
N TYR A 305 12.99 -12.03 -33.13
CA TYR A 305 14.20 -11.23 -32.91
C TYR A 305 13.96 -9.94 -32.12
N VAL A 306 12.70 -9.67 -31.74
CA VAL A 306 12.34 -8.41 -31.07
C VAL A 306 12.95 -8.35 -29.67
N ASP A 307 13.41 -7.15 -29.28
CA ASP A 307 13.97 -6.86 -27.97
C ASP A 307 12.89 -6.32 -27.01
N VAL A 308 12.03 -7.21 -26.51
CA VAL A 308 11.02 -6.90 -25.49
C VAL A 308 11.33 -7.69 -24.21
N TYR A 309 11.31 -7.00 -23.07
CA TYR A 309 11.67 -7.56 -21.76
C TYR A 309 10.73 -7.04 -20.68
N LYS A 310 10.43 -7.89 -19.69
CA LYS A 310 9.58 -7.53 -18.55
C LYS A 310 10.30 -6.84 -17.39
N SER A 311 11.63 -6.91 -17.36
CA SER A 311 12.46 -6.33 -16.30
C SER A 311 13.93 -6.26 -16.71
N ALA A 312 14.72 -5.47 -15.99
CA ALA A 312 16.18 -5.41 -16.19
C ALA A 312 16.85 -6.79 -16.06
N LYS A 313 16.40 -7.63 -15.12
CA LYS A 313 16.88 -9.02 -14.97
C LYS A 313 16.54 -9.87 -16.19
N SER A 314 15.34 -9.68 -16.75
CA SER A 314 14.93 -10.37 -17.98
C SER A 314 15.78 -9.92 -19.17
N GLU A 315 16.04 -8.61 -19.30
CA GLU A 315 16.90 -8.07 -20.35
C GLU A 315 18.30 -8.66 -20.29
N ILE A 316 18.99 -8.59 -19.14
CA ILE A 316 20.35 -9.15 -18.98
C ILE A 316 20.41 -10.61 -19.43
N LYS A 317 19.37 -11.40 -19.13
CA LYS A 317 19.33 -12.82 -19.44
C LYS A 317 19.03 -13.13 -20.91
N TRP A 318 18.13 -12.36 -21.51
CA TRP A 318 17.49 -12.69 -22.79
C TRP A 318 17.91 -11.79 -23.96
N LYS A 319 18.71 -10.75 -23.69
CA LYS A 319 19.27 -9.87 -24.71
C LYS A 319 20.05 -10.64 -25.76
N GLY A 320 19.76 -10.36 -27.02
CA GLY A 320 20.38 -11.01 -28.18
C GLY A 320 20.00 -12.48 -28.40
N LYS A 321 19.10 -13.06 -27.60
CA LYS A 321 18.60 -14.43 -27.79
C LYS A 321 17.28 -14.43 -28.56
N ASN A 322 17.06 -15.44 -29.38
CA ASN A 322 15.79 -15.61 -30.10
C ASN A 322 14.69 -16.10 -29.17
N ALA A 323 13.44 -15.76 -29.48
CA ALA A 323 12.29 -16.41 -28.86
C ALA A 323 12.30 -17.91 -29.19
N ASN A 324 12.02 -18.76 -28.18
CA ASN A 324 11.83 -20.20 -28.38
C ASN A 324 10.35 -20.54 -28.59
N ILE A 325 9.45 -19.73 -28.01
CA ILE A 325 8.00 -19.93 -28.08
C ILE A 325 7.30 -18.58 -28.22
N ILE A 326 6.33 -18.50 -29.12
CA ILE A 326 5.48 -17.33 -29.32
C ILE A 326 4.02 -17.79 -29.26
N PHE A 327 3.28 -17.28 -28.28
CA PHE A 327 1.83 -17.42 -28.17
C PHE A 327 1.20 -16.21 -28.84
N MET A 328 0.25 -16.45 -29.73
CA MET A 328 -0.39 -15.43 -30.56
C MET A 328 -1.90 -15.51 -30.35
N TYR A 329 -2.49 -14.38 -30.01
CA TYR A 329 -3.90 -14.23 -29.67
C TYR A 329 -4.53 -13.28 -30.70
N TRP A 330 -5.47 -13.78 -31.49
CA TRP A 330 -5.96 -13.12 -32.70
C TRP A 330 -7.38 -12.59 -32.51
N GLY A 331 -7.56 -11.30 -32.65
CA GLY A 331 -8.86 -10.63 -32.73
C GLY A 331 -9.02 -9.86 -34.04
N TYR A 332 -10.15 -9.20 -34.23
CA TYR A 332 -10.43 -8.38 -35.41
C TYR A 332 -10.41 -6.88 -35.13
N ASP A 333 -10.46 -6.48 -33.86
CA ASP A 333 -10.27 -5.09 -33.43
C ASP A 333 -9.84 -5.00 -31.95
N GLU A 334 -9.79 -3.78 -31.42
CA GLU A 334 -9.35 -3.52 -30.04
C GLU A 334 -10.28 -4.13 -28.97
N ILE A 335 -11.56 -4.39 -29.28
CA ILE A 335 -12.50 -5.01 -28.32
C ILE A 335 -12.07 -6.43 -28.00
N ASP A 336 -11.57 -7.16 -28.99
CA ASP A 336 -11.11 -8.55 -28.81
C ASP A 336 -9.81 -8.63 -28.01
N MET A 337 -9.06 -7.52 -27.93
CA MET A 337 -7.77 -7.49 -27.23
C MET A 337 -7.91 -7.68 -25.72
N ASP A 338 -9.13 -7.62 -25.18
CA ASP A 338 -9.43 -7.86 -23.77
C ASP A 338 -9.75 -9.33 -23.42
N GLY A 339 -9.44 -10.27 -24.33
CA GLY A 339 -9.42 -11.70 -24.01
C GLY A 339 -10.38 -12.57 -24.82
N ASN A 340 -11.29 -11.98 -25.61
CA ASN A 340 -12.17 -12.72 -26.51
C ASN A 340 -11.56 -12.87 -27.91
N PHE A 341 -10.52 -13.69 -28.03
CA PHE A 341 -9.84 -13.91 -29.30
C PHE A 341 -10.59 -14.91 -30.19
N ALA A 342 -10.64 -14.65 -31.51
CA ALA A 342 -11.19 -15.54 -32.51
C ALA A 342 -10.30 -16.78 -32.73
N PHE A 343 -8.98 -16.59 -32.66
CA PHE A 343 -8.01 -17.68 -32.77
C PHE A 343 -6.92 -17.56 -31.71
N ASN A 344 -6.37 -18.71 -31.32
CA ASN A 344 -5.15 -18.82 -30.55
C ASN A 344 -4.17 -19.66 -31.36
N SER A 345 -3.02 -19.10 -31.72
CA SER A 345 -1.94 -19.84 -32.37
C SER A 345 -0.67 -19.85 -31.53
N THR A 346 0.19 -20.82 -31.77
CA THR A 346 1.43 -21.00 -31.03
C THR A 346 2.49 -21.56 -31.95
N TRP A 347 3.62 -20.87 -31.97
CA TRP A 347 4.84 -21.39 -32.55
C TRP A 347 5.79 -21.80 -31.44
N ALA A 348 6.32 -23.02 -31.54
CA ALA A 348 7.38 -23.51 -30.68
C ALA A 348 8.53 -24.03 -31.55
N GLU A 349 9.76 -23.60 -31.21
CA GLU A 349 10.99 -24.11 -31.80
C GLU A 349 11.03 -25.64 -31.68
N THR A 350 11.62 -26.32 -32.68
CA THR A 350 11.72 -27.80 -32.73
C THR A 350 12.40 -28.43 -31.51
N SER A 351 13.21 -27.65 -30.78
CA SER A 351 13.85 -28.07 -29.53
C SER A 351 12.89 -28.16 -28.33
N GLN A 352 11.69 -27.59 -28.45
CA GLN A 352 10.69 -27.51 -27.39
C GLN A 352 9.67 -28.65 -27.51
N ASP A 353 8.96 -28.93 -26.41
CA ASP A 353 7.91 -29.95 -26.36
C ASP A 353 6.64 -29.52 -27.14
N ARG A 354 6.68 -29.63 -28.47
CA ARG A 354 5.54 -29.29 -29.35
C ARG A 354 4.29 -30.10 -29.01
N ALA A 355 4.43 -31.36 -28.61
CA ALA A 355 3.29 -32.18 -28.21
C ALA A 355 2.54 -31.55 -27.03
N TRP A 356 3.26 -31.04 -26.03
CA TRP A 356 2.65 -30.31 -24.92
C TRP A 356 2.01 -28.99 -25.36
N PHE A 357 2.69 -28.17 -26.15
CA PHE A 357 2.21 -26.82 -26.52
C PHE A 357 1.06 -26.83 -27.54
N TYR A 358 0.94 -27.91 -28.33
CA TYR A 358 -0.05 -28.06 -29.41
C TYR A 358 -1.15 -29.07 -29.05
N ARG A 359 -1.18 -29.62 -27.82
CA ARG A 359 -2.08 -30.71 -27.40
C ARG A 359 -3.58 -30.51 -27.69
N ASP A 360 -4.04 -29.26 -27.76
CA ASP A 360 -5.44 -28.89 -28.04
C ASP A 360 -5.60 -28.07 -29.32
N LYS A 361 -4.63 -28.19 -30.24
CA LYS A 361 -4.52 -27.37 -31.45
C LYS A 361 -4.29 -28.24 -32.68
N THR A 362 -4.73 -27.74 -33.84
CA THR A 362 -4.41 -28.30 -35.15
C THR A 362 -3.05 -27.75 -35.58
N GLU A 363 -2.10 -28.62 -35.93
CA GLU A 363 -0.80 -28.21 -36.45
C GLU A 363 -0.88 -27.97 -37.97
N ILE A 364 -0.55 -26.76 -38.40
CA ILE A 364 -0.50 -26.32 -39.81
C ILE A 364 0.77 -25.50 -39.98
N ASN A 365 1.65 -25.85 -40.92
CA ASN A 365 2.89 -25.09 -41.21
C ASN A 365 3.76 -24.81 -39.96
N ASP A 366 4.00 -25.83 -39.11
CA ASP A 366 4.71 -25.73 -37.83
C ASP A 366 4.03 -24.84 -36.75
N ILE A 367 2.80 -24.38 -37.00
CA ILE A 367 1.98 -23.57 -36.09
C ILE A 367 0.85 -24.43 -35.51
N GLY A 368 0.78 -24.52 -34.18
CA GLY A 368 -0.41 -25.07 -33.52
C GLY A 368 -1.48 -23.99 -33.41
N ILE A 369 -2.65 -24.18 -34.02
CA ILE A 369 -3.76 -23.22 -34.02
C ILE A 369 -5.09 -23.82 -33.53
N LYS A 370 -5.88 -23.00 -32.83
CA LYS A 370 -7.22 -23.32 -32.34
C LYS A 370 -8.17 -22.15 -32.58
N ALA A 371 -9.29 -22.42 -33.22
CA ALA A 371 -10.41 -21.47 -33.34
C ALA A 371 -11.25 -21.46 -32.06
N ASN A 372 -11.76 -20.29 -31.70
CA ASN A 372 -12.70 -20.11 -30.61
C ASN A 372 -14.14 -20.25 -31.13
N ASN A 373 -14.75 -21.43 -30.92
CA ASN A 373 -16.11 -21.70 -31.38
C ASN A 373 -17.18 -20.83 -30.71
N SER A 374 -16.85 -20.16 -29.61
CA SER A 374 -17.77 -19.25 -28.89
C SER A 374 -17.51 -17.78 -29.20
N TYR A 375 -16.58 -17.47 -30.11
CA TYR A 375 -16.15 -16.10 -30.40
C TYR A 375 -17.31 -15.15 -30.72
N ASP A 376 -18.14 -15.48 -31.72
CA ASP A 376 -19.23 -14.61 -32.16
C ASP A 376 -20.28 -14.39 -31.07
N MET A 377 -20.59 -15.43 -30.30
CA MET A 377 -21.53 -15.36 -29.18
C MET A 377 -21.00 -14.43 -28.08
N LEU A 378 -19.75 -14.63 -27.67
CA LEU A 378 -19.12 -13.82 -26.62
C LEU A 378 -18.93 -12.38 -27.07
N ARG A 379 -18.55 -12.16 -28.33
CA ARG A 379 -18.40 -10.81 -28.89
C ARG A 379 -19.72 -10.06 -28.92
N LYS A 380 -20.79 -10.73 -29.39
CA LYS A 380 -22.14 -10.15 -29.37
C LYS A 380 -22.56 -9.80 -27.93
N PHE A 381 -22.35 -10.72 -26.99
CA PHE A 381 -22.62 -10.47 -25.57
C PHE A 381 -21.84 -9.26 -25.04
N THR A 382 -20.54 -9.16 -25.32
CA THR A 382 -19.73 -8.01 -24.91
C THR A 382 -20.29 -6.70 -25.44
N ILE A 383 -20.62 -6.62 -26.74
CA ILE A 383 -21.17 -5.40 -27.35
C ILE A 383 -22.53 -5.04 -26.75
N GLU A 384 -23.41 -6.02 -26.52
CA GLU A 384 -24.76 -5.81 -25.99
C GLU A 384 -24.79 -5.45 -24.50
N ASN A 385 -23.73 -5.79 -23.74
CA ASN A 385 -23.64 -5.56 -22.29
C ASN A 385 -22.51 -4.59 -21.91
N THR A 386 -21.97 -3.85 -22.87
CA THR A 386 -21.03 -2.74 -22.59
C THR A 386 -21.82 -1.51 -22.16
N ALA A 387 -21.56 -1.02 -20.95
CA ALA A 387 -22.28 0.12 -20.41
C ALA A 387 -21.87 1.46 -21.02
N ASN A 388 -22.71 2.47 -20.80
CA ASN A 388 -22.31 3.86 -20.99
C ASN A 388 -21.16 4.21 -20.02
N LYS A 389 -20.11 4.84 -20.56
CA LYS A 389 -18.90 5.21 -19.80
C LYS A 389 -19.21 6.04 -18.55
N ASP A 390 -20.02 7.08 -18.67
CA ASP A 390 -20.23 8.04 -17.57
C ASP A 390 -21.13 7.46 -16.47
N GLU A 391 -22.12 6.64 -16.86
CA GLU A 391 -22.98 5.90 -15.92
C GLU A 391 -22.16 4.87 -15.15
N LEU A 392 -21.33 4.07 -15.84
CA LEU A 392 -20.49 3.07 -15.20
C LEU A 392 -19.46 3.69 -14.25
N ILE A 393 -18.85 4.83 -14.62
CA ILE A 393 -17.95 5.57 -13.72
C ILE A 393 -18.68 5.95 -12.43
N LYS A 394 -19.90 6.49 -12.55
CA LYS A 394 -20.68 6.93 -11.41
C LYS A 394 -21.05 5.76 -10.49
N GLU A 395 -21.56 4.67 -11.03
CA GLU A 395 -21.96 3.48 -10.26
C GLU A 395 -20.77 2.80 -9.59
N THR A 396 -19.68 2.59 -10.34
CA THR A 396 -18.44 2.00 -9.83
C THR A 396 -17.89 2.81 -8.66
N ARG A 397 -17.92 4.15 -8.75
CA ARG A 397 -17.43 5.02 -7.67
C ARG A 397 -18.25 4.92 -6.41
N LEU A 398 -19.58 4.88 -6.53
CA LEU A 398 -20.48 4.77 -5.39
C LEU A 398 -20.22 3.45 -4.65
N LEU A 399 -20.18 2.33 -5.37
CA LEU A 399 -19.91 1.02 -4.78
C LEU A 399 -18.51 0.93 -4.17
N LEU A 400 -17.48 1.39 -4.91
CA LEU A 400 -16.09 1.32 -4.44
C LEU A 400 -15.86 2.21 -3.20
N ASN A 401 -16.50 3.38 -3.11
CA ASN A 401 -16.44 4.21 -1.92
C ASN A 401 -17.00 3.49 -0.69
N SER A 402 -18.19 2.90 -0.81
CA SER A 402 -18.81 2.12 0.26
C SER A 402 -17.93 0.94 0.67
N LEU A 403 -17.32 0.27 -0.32
CA LEU A 403 -16.45 -0.87 -0.08
C LEU A 403 -15.16 -0.45 0.65
N ILE A 404 -14.55 0.66 0.24
CA ILE A 404 -13.39 1.26 0.92
C ILE A 404 -13.73 1.64 2.36
N ASN A 405 -14.91 2.19 2.62
CA ASN A 405 -15.36 2.50 3.97
C ASN A 405 -15.45 1.24 4.85
N ALA A 406 -16.13 0.19 4.36
CA ALA A 406 -16.26 -1.07 5.08
C ALA A 406 -14.89 -1.75 5.30
N GLY A 407 -14.02 -1.71 4.29
CA GLY A 407 -12.64 -2.20 4.38
C GLY A 407 -11.82 -1.46 5.43
N ASN A 408 -11.88 -0.13 5.48
CA ASN A 408 -11.17 0.66 6.50
C ASN A 408 -11.70 0.41 7.91
N GLU A 409 -13.01 0.21 8.07
CA GLU A 409 -13.61 -0.18 9.34
C GLU A 409 -13.06 -1.54 9.81
N LEU A 410 -13.00 -2.52 8.90
CA LEU A 410 -12.42 -3.83 9.19
C LEU A 410 -10.93 -3.73 9.58
N ILE A 411 -10.14 -2.93 8.85
CA ILE A 411 -8.73 -2.67 9.16
C ILE A 411 -8.59 -2.02 10.53
N SER A 412 -9.45 -1.05 10.87
CA SER A 412 -9.45 -0.40 12.19
C SER A 412 -9.69 -1.41 13.32
N LYS A 413 -10.70 -2.28 13.17
CA LYS A 413 -10.98 -3.38 14.12
C LYS A 413 -9.80 -4.35 14.22
N PHE A 414 -9.17 -4.67 13.10
CA PHE A 414 -7.99 -5.55 13.09
C PHE A 414 -6.80 -4.93 13.82
N ARG A 415 -6.55 -3.63 13.64
CA ARG A 415 -5.50 -2.89 14.37
C ARG A 415 -5.77 -2.85 15.87
N ALA A 416 -7.01 -2.61 16.29
CA ALA A 416 -7.39 -2.66 17.71
C ALA A 416 -7.15 -4.06 18.33
N PHE A 417 -7.41 -5.13 17.56
CA PHE A 417 -7.02 -6.49 17.94
C PHE A 417 -5.50 -6.66 18.08
N LEU A 418 -4.70 -6.19 17.12
CA LEU A 418 -3.22 -6.25 17.22
C LEU A 418 -2.69 -5.46 18.42
N ASN A 419 -3.33 -4.34 18.73
CA ASN A 419 -3.03 -3.51 19.91
C ASN A 419 -3.50 -4.16 21.24
N ALA A 420 -4.14 -5.34 21.18
CA ALA A 420 -4.73 -6.09 22.30
C ALA A 420 -5.78 -5.33 23.10
N GLU A 421 -6.59 -4.50 22.42
CA GLU A 421 -7.79 -3.92 23.03
C GLU A 421 -8.87 -4.97 23.27
N PHE A 422 -8.89 -6.01 22.43
CA PHE A 422 -9.74 -7.19 22.57
C PHE A 422 -9.04 -8.40 21.97
N ASP A 423 -9.53 -9.60 22.32
CA ASP A 423 -8.98 -10.86 21.81
C ASP A 423 -9.47 -11.19 20.40
N GLU A 424 -8.94 -12.27 19.84
CA GLU A 424 -9.26 -12.70 18.47
C GLU A 424 -10.73 -13.11 18.30
N ASN A 425 -11.39 -13.64 19.34
CA ASN A 425 -12.80 -14.03 19.26
C ASN A 425 -13.70 -12.78 19.23
N ASN A 426 -13.40 -11.81 20.08
CA ASN A 426 -14.10 -10.52 20.08
C ASN A 426 -13.86 -9.75 18.77
N PHE A 427 -12.68 -9.87 18.16
CA PHE A 427 -12.43 -9.32 16.83
C PHE A 427 -13.38 -9.91 15.79
N ILE A 428 -13.51 -11.25 15.74
CA ILE A 428 -14.39 -11.94 14.80
C ILE A 428 -15.84 -11.47 14.96
N GLU A 429 -16.33 -11.38 16.19
CA GLU A 429 -17.67 -10.89 16.49
C GLU A 429 -17.86 -9.45 15.98
N LYS A 430 -16.93 -8.54 16.30
CA LYS A 430 -17.00 -7.13 15.88
C LYS A 430 -16.81 -6.92 14.38
N ALA A 431 -16.08 -7.80 13.71
CA ALA A 431 -15.80 -7.73 12.28
C ALA A 431 -16.94 -8.27 11.41
N SER A 432 -17.83 -9.10 11.97
CA SER A 432 -18.90 -9.80 11.24
C SER A 432 -19.73 -8.88 10.36
N ASP A 433 -20.19 -7.74 10.88
CA ASP A 433 -21.03 -6.80 10.11
C ASP A 433 -20.27 -6.18 8.93
N SER A 434 -19.02 -5.75 9.15
CA SER A 434 -18.18 -5.20 8.08
C SER A 434 -17.88 -6.27 7.02
N CYS A 435 -17.63 -7.53 7.42
CA CYS A 435 -17.40 -8.62 6.48
C CYS A 435 -18.64 -8.92 5.61
N ASN A 436 -19.83 -8.97 6.21
CA ASN A 436 -21.07 -9.20 5.47
C ASN A 436 -21.35 -8.06 4.46
N GLU A 437 -21.08 -6.82 4.86
CA GLU A 437 -21.25 -5.66 3.97
C GLU A 437 -20.21 -5.65 2.83
N ILE A 438 -18.96 -6.01 3.13
CA ILE A 438 -17.91 -6.19 2.12
C ILE A 438 -18.33 -7.23 1.08
N ASP A 439 -18.83 -8.39 1.52
CA ASP A 439 -19.25 -9.46 0.60
C ASP A 439 -20.41 -8.98 -0.29
N ARG A 440 -21.43 -8.32 0.29
CA ARG A 440 -22.55 -7.74 -0.46
C ARG A 440 -22.07 -6.77 -1.53
N LEU A 441 -21.26 -5.78 -1.15
CA LEU A 441 -20.75 -4.73 -2.04
C LEU A 441 -19.82 -5.30 -3.12
N TYR A 442 -18.99 -6.29 -2.79
CA TYR A 442 -18.14 -6.97 -3.75
C TYR A 442 -18.94 -7.71 -4.82
N PHE A 443 -20.02 -8.40 -4.44
CA PHE A 443 -20.91 -9.05 -5.41
C PHE A 443 -21.66 -8.04 -6.27
N GLU A 444 -22.15 -6.93 -5.70
CA GLU A 444 -22.77 -5.85 -6.47
C GLU A 444 -21.79 -5.26 -7.49
N MET A 445 -20.55 -5.02 -7.08
CA MET A 445 -19.50 -4.49 -7.96
C MET A 445 -19.11 -5.48 -9.06
N SER A 446 -19.09 -6.78 -8.76
CA SER A 446 -18.82 -7.84 -9.75
C SER A 446 -19.95 -8.03 -10.76
N ASN A 447 -21.15 -7.52 -10.48
CA ASN A 447 -22.32 -7.58 -11.36
C ASN A 447 -22.48 -6.31 -12.21
N LEU A 448 -21.56 -5.35 -12.13
CA LEU A 448 -21.57 -4.19 -13.01
C LEU A 448 -21.37 -4.61 -14.47
N ASP A 449 -21.95 -3.81 -15.37
CA ASP A 449 -21.85 -3.99 -16.81
C ASP A 449 -20.39 -3.93 -17.30
N ILE A 450 -20.17 -4.46 -18.52
CA ILE A 450 -18.83 -4.52 -19.10
C ILE A 450 -18.33 -3.10 -19.38
N SER A 451 -17.09 -2.83 -18.98
CA SER A 451 -16.48 -1.53 -19.16
C SER A 451 -16.06 -1.27 -20.60
N PRO A 452 -16.33 -0.07 -21.15
CA PRO A 452 -15.77 0.32 -22.44
C PRO A 452 -14.23 0.48 -22.34
N ILE A 453 -13.53 0.28 -23.47
CA ILE A 453 -12.07 0.17 -23.55
C ILE A 453 -11.36 1.39 -22.94
N GLU A 454 -11.95 2.57 -23.07
CA GLU A 454 -11.37 3.84 -22.60
C GLU A 454 -11.17 3.87 -21.08
N ILE A 455 -11.94 3.09 -20.33
CA ILE A 455 -11.87 3.01 -18.86
C ILE A 455 -11.61 1.60 -18.33
N SER A 456 -11.36 0.62 -19.20
CA SER A 456 -11.17 -0.79 -18.80
C SER A 456 -10.02 -0.96 -17.80
N ARG A 457 -8.94 -0.20 -17.96
CA ARG A 457 -7.83 -0.20 -16.99
C ARG A 457 -8.26 0.33 -15.62
N TRP A 458 -9.09 1.37 -15.60
CA TRP A 458 -9.58 1.97 -14.35
C TRP A 458 -10.57 1.03 -13.65
N THR A 459 -11.53 0.45 -14.36
CA THR A 459 -12.47 -0.53 -13.79
C THR A 459 -11.76 -1.78 -13.28
N ASN A 460 -10.73 -2.27 -13.99
CA ASN A 460 -9.89 -3.36 -13.50
C ASN A 460 -9.16 -3.01 -12.20
N LEU A 461 -8.59 -1.80 -12.08
CA LEU A 461 -7.96 -1.35 -10.83
C LEU A 461 -8.98 -1.20 -9.69
N CYS A 462 -10.18 -0.71 -9.99
CA CYS A 462 -11.29 -0.68 -9.03
C CYS A 462 -11.62 -2.11 -8.54
N MET A 463 -11.71 -3.08 -9.44
CA MET A 463 -11.95 -4.48 -9.09
C MET A 463 -10.78 -5.10 -8.30
N CYS A 464 -9.53 -4.75 -8.59
CA CYS A 464 -8.39 -5.19 -7.78
C CYS A 464 -8.51 -4.71 -6.32
N VAL A 465 -8.82 -3.42 -6.12
CA VAL A 465 -9.08 -2.85 -4.78
C VAL A 465 -10.23 -3.59 -4.10
N ALA A 466 -11.30 -3.90 -4.84
CA ALA A 466 -12.44 -4.64 -4.31
C ALA A 466 -12.10 -6.08 -3.91
N CYS A 467 -11.34 -6.78 -4.74
CA CYS A 467 -10.81 -8.11 -4.46
C CYS A 467 -9.93 -8.12 -3.21
N ASP A 468 -9.04 -7.14 -3.05
CA ASP A 468 -8.18 -7.08 -1.87
C ASP A 468 -8.99 -6.87 -0.58
N ILE A 469 -9.99 -5.97 -0.60
CA ILE A 469 -10.91 -5.76 0.54
C ILE A 469 -11.72 -7.03 0.84
N SER A 470 -12.24 -7.70 -0.20
CA SER A 470 -12.94 -8.98 -0.02
C SER A 470 -12.01 -10.06 0.54
N ASN A 471 -10.76 -10.16 0.07
CA ASN A 471 -9.80 -11.13 0.59
C ASN A 471 -9.50 -10.93 2.08
N MET A 472 -9.55 -9.68 2.58
CA MET A 472 -9.42 -9.41 4.03
C MET A 472 -10.53 -10.08 4.86
N SER A 473 -11.76 -10.18 4.34
CA SER A 473 -12.89 -10.79 5.06
C SER A 473 -12.74 -12.32 5.20
N LEU A 474 -11.97 -12.96 4.32
CA LEU A 474 -11.88 -14.42 4.22
C LEU A 474 -11.15 -15.07 5.40
N TYR A 475 -10.10 -14.45 5.96
CA TYR A 475 -9.19 -15.14 6.87
C TYR A 475 -9.76 -15.43 8.27
N TYR A 476 -10.92 -14.86 8.59
CA TYR A 476 -11.55 -14.94 9.91
C TYR A 476 -12.95 -15.57 9.88
N ASN A 477 -13.36 -16.18 8.77
CA ASN A 477 -14.58 -16.97 8.71
C ASN A 477 -14.44 -18.31 9.47
N ALA A 478 -15.58 -18.89 9.86
CA ALA A 478 -15.63 -20.06 10.77
C ALA A 478 -14.92 -21.32 10.23
N GLU A 479 -14.78 -21.45 8.91
CA GLU A 479 -14.13 -22.60 8.26
C GLU A 479 -12.60 -22.44 8.22
N ILE A 480 -12.09 -21.27 7.84
CA ILE A 480 -10.66 -20.97 7.78
C ILE A 480 -10.05 -20.85 9.17
N PHE A 481 -10.82 -20.33 10.15
CA PHE A 481 -10.38 -20.19 11.53
C PHE A 481 -9.90 -21.52 12.15
N LYS A 482 -10.53 -22.65 11.78
CA LYS A 482 -10.18 -23.98 12.32
C LYS A 482 -8.91 -24.59 11.70
N ASN A 483 -8.55 -24.18 10.49
CA ASN A 483 -7.50 -24.82 9.69
C ASN A 483 -6.17 -24.03 9.64
N ARG A 484 -6.11 -22.86 10.27
CA ARG A 484 -4.92 -21.99 10.30
C ARG A 484 -4.54 -21.61 11.72
N THR A 485 -3.26 -21.33 11.95
CA THR A 485 -2.78 -20.74 13.21
C THR A 485 -3.08 -19.23 13.25
N ALA A 486 -3.20 -18.64 14.44
CA ALA A 486 -3.44 -17.20 14.60
C ALA A 486 -2.39 -16.34 13.89
N ASP A 487 -1.10 -16.68 14.00
CA ASP A 487 -0.01 -15.94 13.34
C ASP A 487 -0.13 -15.97 11.81
N ASN A 488 -0.58 -17.10 11.26
CA ASN A 488 -0.80 -17.22 9.83
C ASN A 488 -1.98 -16.35 9.36
N ARG A 489 -3.09 -16.30 10.12
CA ARG A 489 -4.22 -15.41 9.79
C ARG A 489 -3.82 -13.93 9.83
N LYS A 490 -3.08 -13.52 10.87
CA LYS A 490 -2.54 -12.15 10.97
C LYS A 490 -1.66 -11.80 9.78
N ALA A 491 -0.72 -12.68 9.43
CA ALA A 491 0.18 -12.46 8.30
C ALA A 491 -0.57 -12.36 6.96
N CYS A 492 -1.60 -13.18 6.76
CA CYS A 492 -2.46 -13.10 5.58
C CYS A 492 -3.23 -11.78 5.52
N MET A 493 -3.86 -11.36 6.63
CA MET A 493 -4.56 -10.07 6.72
C MET A 493 -3.62 -8.89 6.43
N GLU A 494 -2.43 -8.86 7.04
CA GLU A 494 -1.43 -7.82 6.78
C GLU A 494 -0.95 -7.79 5.32
N MET A 495 -0.89 -8.95 4.67
CA MET A 495 -0.54 -9.06 3.26
C MET A 495 -1.61 -8.45 2.36
N GLU A 496 -2.90 -8.71 2.61
CA GLU A 496 -3.96 -8.10 1.80
C GLU A 496 -4.09 -6.60 2.06
N ILE A 497 -3.92 -6.14 3.30
CA ILE A 497 -3.86 -4.69 3.60
C ILE A 497 -2.77 -4.02 2.76
N LYS A 498 -1.63 -4.70 2.59
CA LYS A 498 -0.52 -4.20 1.77
C LYS A 498 -0.86 -4.17 0.28
N HIS A 499 -1.53 -5.21 -0.25
CA HIS A 499 -2.00 -5.22 -1.64
C HIS A 499 -3.00 -4.09 -1.90
N TYR A 500 -4.01 -3.98 -1.03
CA TYR A 500 -5.02 -2.93 -1.06
C TYR A 500 -4.40 -1.52 -1.13
N GLN A 501 -3.40 -1.25 -0.31
CA GLN A 501 -2.69 0.04 -0.31
C GLN A 501 -1.89 0.29 -1.60
N GLN A 502 -1.36 -0.76 -2.24
CA GLN A 502 -0.66 -0.63 -3.52
C GLN A 502 -1.64 -0.36 -4.66
N ASP A 503 -2.76 -1.06 -4.66
CA ASP A 503 -3.77 -0.94 -5.72
C ASP A 503 -4.54 0.37 -5.63
N LEU A 504 -4.78 0.91 -4.43
CA LEU A 504 -5.27 2.28 -4.26
C LEU A 504 -4.35 3.32 -4.90
N ILE A 505 -3.04 3.14 -4.84
CA ILE A 505 -2.08 4.07 -5.44
C ILE A 505 -2.06 3.94 -6.96
N ALA A 506 -2.10 2.72 -7.47
CA ALA A 506 -2.24 2.47 -8.90
C ALA A 506 -3.55 3.09 -9.43
N LEU A 507 -4.65 2.95 -8.69
CA LEU A 507 -5.94 3.56 -9.01
C LEU A 507 -5.85 5.08 -9.03
N LYS A 508 -5.26 5.70 -8.02
CA LYS A 508 -5.07 7.17 -7.96
C LYS A 508 -4.25 7.70 -9.14
N ASP A 509 -3.18 7.00 -9.52
CA ASP A 509 -2.35 7.36 -10.67
C ASP A 509 -3.14 7.24 -11.98
N GLU A 510 -3.99 6.22 -12.11
CA GLU A 510 -4.85 6.02 -13.27
C GLU A 510 -5.96 7.07 -13.37
N GLU A 511 -6.61 7.43 -12.27
CA GLU A 511 -7.59 8.52 -12.25
C GLU A 511 -6.99 9.84 -12.68
N LYS A 512 -5.76 10.12 -12.22
CA LYS A 512 -5.00 11.30 -12.65
C LYS A 512 -4.70 11.25 -14.14
N ARG A 513 -4.34 10.09 -14.69
CA ARG A 513 -4.10 9.90 -16.13
C ARG A 513 -5.37 10.15 -16.95
N LEU A 514 -6.53 9.72 -16.45
CA LEU A 514 -7.83 9.90 -17.09
C LEU A 514 -8.40 11.32 -16.93
N GLY A 515 -7.76 12.18 -16.15
CA GLY A 515 -8.23 13.54 -15.90
C GLY A 515 -9.51 13.58 -15.07
N PHE A 516 -9.77 12.54 -14.29
CA PHE A 516 -10.90 12.51 -13.38
C PHE A 516 -10.71 13.58 -12.31
N THR A 517 -11.64 14.53 -12.24
CA THR A 517 -11.59 15.59 -11.24
C THR A 517 -11.75 14.97 -9.86
N ILE A 518 -10.73 15.19 -9.02
CA ILE A 518 -10.80 14.92 -7.58
C ILE A 518 -11.74 15.99 -7.02
N ALA A 519 -13.02 15.68 -6.89
CA ALA A 519 -14.00 16.58 -6.26
C ALA A 519 -13.71 16.73 -4.75
#